data_AF-A0A6M3LAI3-F1
#
_entry.id   AF-A0A6M3LAI3-F1
#
_cell.length_a   1.000
_cell.length_b   1.000
_cell.length_c   1.000
_cell.angle_alpha   90.00
_cell.angle_beta   90.00
_cell.angle_gamma   90.00
#
_symmetry.space_group_name_H-M   'P 1'
#
loop_
_entity.id
_entity.type
_entity.pdbx_description
1 polymer ?
#
loop_
_entity_poly.entity_id
_entity_poly.type
_entity_poly.pdbx_seq_one_letter_code
_entity_poly.pdbx_strand_id
1 'polypeptide(L)'
;MVDSVKNRDFYTYRCQVCGFENVKKRIPHSSVPVTKIGDYGSNATPTPQIYTEAYAMISSRTISFAAASGSTPAKISDAHNQFGESHFKGGMPINVTTDSGINDGNYTIAAMGVLIGDLSLSSTDSLTTETAAAAGLVTIYRRFYKPNVTTGCPFCGTLNSKN
;
A
#
# COMPACT_ATOMS: atom_id res chain seq x y z
N MET A 1 -23.79 -9.50 -0.07
CA MET A 1 -22.39 -9.65 -0.53
C MET A 1 -22.06 -8.40 -1.32
N VAL A 2 -21.40 -7.42 -0.70
CA VAL A 2 -20.90 -6.25 -1.43
C VAL A 2 -19.63 -6.71 -2.09
N ASP A 3 -19.71 -7.03 -3.38
CA ASP A 3 -18.51 -7.20 -4.20
C ASP A 3 -17.70 -5.92 -4.04
N SER A 4 -16.53 -6.05 -3.40
CA SER A 4 -15.56 -4.97 -3.36
C SER A 4 -15.26 -4.66 -4.82
N VAL A 5 -15.82 -3.56 -5.35
CA VAL A 5 -15.42 -3.04 -6.65
C VAL A 5 -13.96 -2.70 -6.48
N LYS A 6 -13.08 -3.65 -6.81
CA LYS A 6 -11.64 -3.47 -6.86
C LYS A 6 -11.45 -2.31 -7.81
N ASN A 7 -11.19 -1.14 -7.24
CA ASN A 7 -11.28 0.13 -7.95
C ASN A 7 -10.41 0.02 -9.21
N ARG A 8 -11.06 0.02 -10.38
CA ARG A 8 -10.48 -0.36 -11.68
C ARG A 8 -9.23 0.46 -11.98
N ASP A 9 -9.19 1.69 -11.50
CA ASP A 9 -8.09 2.64 -11.66
C ASP A 9 -6.74 2.12 -11.13
N PHE A 10 -6.76 1.21 -10.15
CA PHE A 10 -5.54 0.58 -9.65
C PHE A 10 -4.92 -0.40 -10.64
N TYR A 11 -5.74 -1.02 -11.49
CA TYR A 11 -5.34 -2.09 -12.41
C TYR A 11 -5.35 -1.65 -13.86
N THR A 12 -5.95 -0.51 -14.17
CA THR A 12 -6.00 0.03 -15.52
C THR A 12 -5.30 1.39 -15.63
N TYR A 13 -4.98 1.79 -16.85
CA TYR A 13 -4.57 3.14 -17.20
C TYR A 13 -5.16 3.49 -18.57
N ARG A 14 -5.55 4.74 -18.79
CA ARG A 14 -5.90 5.23 -20.13
C ARG A 14 -4.66 5.77 -20.83
N CYS A 15 -4.43 5.32 -22.07
CA CYS A 15 -3.41 5.92 -22.91
C CYS A 15 -3.77 7.38 -23.20
N GLN A 16 -2.81 8.29 -23.01
CA GLN A 16 -3.03 9.73 -23.25
C GLN A 16 -3.11 10.07 -24.74
N VAL A 17 -2.64 9.18 -25.61
CA VAL A 17 -2.63 9.38 -27.07
C VAL A 17 -3.93 8.87 -27.69
N CYS A 18 -4.28 7.60 -27.45
CA CYS A 18 -5.43 6.97 -28.11
C CYS A 18 -6.67 6.82 -27.20
N GLY A 19 -6.58 7.22 -25.92
CA GLY A 19 -7.69 7.13 -24.96
C GLY A 19 -8.04 5.70 -24.51
N PHE A 20 -7.40 4.67 -25.10
CA PHE A 20 -7.72 3.27 -24.85
C PHE A 20 -7.34 2.88 -23.42
N GLU A 21 -8.21 2.11 -22.76
CA GLU A 21 -7.99 1.59 -21.42
C GLU A 21 -7.14 0.32 -21.48
N ASN A 22 -6.02 0.30 -20.75
CA ASN A 22 -5.04 -0.76 -20.75
C ASN A 22 -4.85 -1.30 -19.33
N VAL A 23 -4.45 -2.55 -19.18
CA VAL A 23 -4.24 -3.19 -17.87
C VAL A 23 -2.76 -3.10 -17.47
N LYS A 24 -2.48 -2.70 -16.23
CA LYS A 24 -1.13 -2.71 -15.61
C LYS A 24 -0.75 -4.18 -15.38
N LYS A 25 0.45 -4.60 -15.86
CA LYS A 25 0.89 -5.98 -16.14
C LYS A 25 0.85 -7.04 -15.01
N ARG A 26 0.27 -6.79 -13.83
CA ARG A 26 0.03 -7.84 -12.82
C ARG A 26 -1.28 -7.61 -12.09
N ILE A 27 -2.29 -8.41 -12.44
CA ILE A 27 -3.36 -8.77 -11.51
C ILE A 27 -2.92 -10.10 -10.87
N PRO A 28 -2.64 -10.16 -9.56
CA PRO A 28 -2.56 -11.44 -8.89
C PRO A 28 -3.94 -12.11 -9.01
N HIS A 29 -4.03 -13.26 -9.67
CA HIS A 29 -5.22 -14.11 -9.78
C HIS A 29 -6.40 -13.56 -10.63
N SER A 30 -6.15 -13.06 -11.83
CA SER A 30 -7.24 -12.84 -12.81
C SER A 30 -7.39 -14.03 -13.75
N SER A 31 -8.61 -14.56 -13.86
CA SER A 31 -9.02 -15.54 -14.88
C SER A 31 -9.34 -14.91 -16.25
N VAL A 32 -9.18 -13.59 -16.38
CA VAL A 32 -9.47 -12.88 -17.63
C VAL A 32 -8.28 -13.03 -18.60
N PRO A 33 -8.48 -13.60 -19.81
CA PRO A 33 -7.42 -13.81 -20.77
C PRO A 33 -6.84 -12.47 -21.28
N VAL A 34 -5.51 -12.40 -21.35
CA VAL A 34 -4.78 -11.23 -21.86
C VAL A 34 -4.91 -11.21 -23.38
N THR A 35 -5.56 -10.20 -23.95
CA THR A 35 -5.95 -10.17 -25.37
C THR A 35 -4.82 -9.83 -26.34
N LYS A 36 -3.60 -9.47 -25.88
CA LYS A 36 -2.40 -9.30 -26.72
C LYS A 36 -1.12 -9.34 -25.87
N ILE A 37 -0.23 -10.28 -26.18
CA ILE A 37 1.15 -10.32 -25.66
C ILE A 37 1.99 -9.42 -26.58
N GLY A 38 2.07 -8.13 -26.28
CA GLY A 38 3.08 -7.27 -26.89
C GLY A 38 4.46 -7.70 -26.40
N ASP A 39 5.49 -7.55 -27.23
CA ASP A 39 6.88 -7.74 -26.83
C ASP A 39 7.30 -6.59 -25.90
N TYR A 40 6.89 -6.74 -24.64
CA TYR A 40 7.16 -5.82 -23.56
C TYR A 40 8.62 -6.02 -23.15
N GLY A 41 9.52 -5.36 -23.87
CA GLY A 41 10.98 -5.47 -23.72
C GLY A 41 11.43 -5.75 -22.29
N SER A 42 12.23 -6.79 -22.15
CA SER A 42 13.06 -7.01 -20.97
C SER A 42 13.91 -5.76 -20.74
N ASN A 43 13.96 -5.29 -19.48
CA ASN A 43 14.85 -4.23 -18.99
C ASN A 43 14.30 -2.80 -19.02
N ALA A 44 13.32 -2.55 -18.17
CA ALA A 44 13.55 -1.60 -17.09
C ALA A 44 12.83 -2.16 -15.88
N THR A 45 13.56 -2.73 -14.92
CA THR A 45 13.03 -2.98 -13.58
C THR A 45 12.60 -1.60 -13.08
N PRO A 46 11.31 -1.28 -13.06
CA PRO A 46 10.90 0.08 -12.81
C PRO A 46 11.27 0.43 -11.38
N THR A 47 12.05 1.49 -11.14
CA THR A 47 12.20 2.03 -9.78
C THR A 47 10.79 2.41 -9.33
N PRO A 48 10.22 1.73 -8.32
CA PRO A 48 8.83 1.95 -7.96
C PRO A 48 8.67 3.39 -7.48
N GLN A 49 7.82 4.18 -8.14
CA GLN A 49 7.33 5.40 -7.51
C GLN A 49 6.36 4.99 -6.41
N ILE A 50 6.77 5.18 -5.17
CA ILE A 50 5.92 4.88 -4.02
C ILE A 50 4.91 6.01 -3.88
N TYR A 51 3.63 5.69 -3.87
CA TYR A 51 2.57 6.64 -3.56
C TYR A 51 1.71 6.11 -2.43
N THR A 52 1.31 7.03 -1.55
CA THR A 52 0.41 6.76 -0.43
C THR A 52 -1.04 6.85 -0.93
N GLU A 53 -1.94 6.01 -0.41
CA GLU A 53 -3.37 6.14 -0.67
C GLU A 53 -3.84 7.57 -0.38
N ALA A 54 -4.68 8.12 -1.27
CA ALA A 54 -5.29 9.43 -1.04
C ALA A 54 -6.30 9.40 0.12
N TYR A 55 -6.78 8.21 0.50
CA TYR A 55 -7.70 8.01 1.60
C TYR A 55 -7.01 7.24 2.72
N ALA A 56 -7.24 7.68 3.96
CA ALA A 56 -6.76 6.98 5.14
C ALA A 56 -7.47 5.62 5.26
N MET A 57 -6.71 4.57 5.59
CA MET A 57 -7.30 3.29 5.98
C MET A 57 -7.95 3.39 7.36
N ILE A 58 -7.33 4.17 8.24
CA ILE A 58 -7.80 4.46 9.59
C ILE A 58 -7.30 5.84 10.03
N SER A 59 -8.11 6.53 10.81
CA SER A 59 -7.73 7.77 11.49
C SER A 59 -8.34 7.72 12.89
N SER A 60 -7.50 7.63 13.93
CA SER A 60 -7.95 7.44 15.31
C SER A 60 -7.01 8.05 16.34
N ARG A 61 -7.57 8.43 17.50
CA ARG A 61 -6.84 8.92 18.69
C ARG A 61 -6.55 7.83 19.73
N THR A 62 -6.90 6.58 19.42
CA THR A 62 -6.73 5.42 20.33
C THR A 62 -5.54 4.55 19.96
N ILE A 63 -4.77 4.95 18.96
CA ILE A 63 -3.63 4.19 18.47
C ILE A 63 -2.40 4.48 19.32
N SER A 64 -1.74 3.44 19.81
CA SER A 64 -0.47 3.50 20.53
C SER A 64 0.62 2.73 19.81
N PHE A 65 1.86 2.99 20.21
CA PHE A 65 3.05 2.41 19.63
C PHE A 65 3.90 1.73 20.70
N ALA A 66 4.39 0.53 20.41
CA ALA A 66 5.33 -0.20 21.27
C ALA A 66 6.58 -0.57 20.47
N ALA A 67 7.74 -0.09 20.92
CA ALA A 67 9.02 -0.44 20.30
C ALA A 67 9.30 -1.94 20.41
N ALA A 68 10.12 -2.45 19.49
CA ALA A 68 10.55 -3.84 19.55
C ALA A 68 11.32 -4.11 20.86
N SER A 69 11.12 -5.30 21.43
CA SER A 69 11.80 -5.74 22.66
C SER A 69 12.20 -7.21 22.55
N GLY A 70 13.51 -7.47 22.52
CA GLY A 70 14.06 -8.81 22.32
C GLY A 70 13.60 -9.40 21.00
N SER A 71 12.91 -10.54 21.06
CA SER A 71 12.33 -11.21 19.88
C SER A 71 10.93 -10.71 19.51
N THR A 72 10.35 -9.77 20.28
CA THR A 72 9.03 -9.21 20.01
C THR A 72 9.16 -8.05 19.03
N PRO A 73 8.53 -8.10 17.84
CA PRO A 73 8.56 -7.00 16.87
C PRO A 73 7.90 -5.73 17.43
N ALA A 74 8.21 -4.61 16.81
CA ALA A 74 7.50 -3.36 17.04
C ALA A 74 6.00 -3.50 16.70
N LYS A 75 5.15 -2.81 17.46
CA LYS A 75 3.69 -2.89 17.30
C LYS A 75 3.04 -1.52 17.24
N ILE A 76 2.00 -1.44 16.41
CA ILE A 76 0.99 -0.39 16.44
C ILE A 76 -0.28 -1.04 17.01
N SER A 77 -0.83 -0.52 18.09
CA SER A 77 -2.00 -1.10 18.78
C SER A 77 -3.16 -0.11 18.74
N ASP A 78 -4.40 -0.60 18.67
CA ASP A 78 -5.60 0.23 18.71
C ASP A 78 -6.60 -0.30 19.75
N ALA A 79 -6.93 0.52 20.74
CA ALA A 79 -7.89 0.15 21.78
C ALA A 79 -9.31 -0.08 21.25
N HIS A 80 -9.64 0.47 20.09
CA HIS A 80 -10.92 0.25 19.42
C HIS A 80 -10.93 -0.93 18.46
N ASN A 81 -9.84 -1.70 18.36
CA ASN A 81 -9.80 -2.94 17.58
C ASN A 81 -10.17 -2.76 16.09
N GLN A 82 -9.91 -1.56 15.54
CA GLN A 82 -10.31 -1.23 14.17
C GLN A 82 -9.42 -1.91 13.12
N PHE A 83 -8.27 -2.49 13.51
CA PHE A 83 -7.38 -3.17 12.57
C PHE A 83 -7.96 -4.48 12.02
N GLY A 84 -8.86 -5.14 12.75
CA GLY A 84 -9.55 -6.33 12.25
C GLY A 84 -10.63 -6.01 11.20
N GLU A 85 -11.21 -4.81 11.26
CA GLU A 85 -12.22 -4.33 10.30
C GLU A 85 -11.58 -3.66 9.08
N SER A 86 -10.44 -3.01 9.33
CA SER A 86 -9.64 -2.36 8.30
C SER A 86 -8.95 -3.42 7.45
N HIS A 87 -8.97 -3.29 6.12
CA HIS A 87 -8.45 -4.29 5.16
C HIS A 87 -6.91 -4.48 5.17
N PHE A 88 -6.25 -4.36 6.32
CA PHE A 88 -4.84 -4.65 6.52
C PHE A 88 -4.53 -6.11 6.19
N LYS A 89 -3.32 -6.32 5.66
CA LYS A 89 -2.80 -7.65 5.31
C LYS A 89 -1.33 -7.70 5.69
N GLY A 90 -0.86 -8.88 6.06
CA GLY A 90 0.57 -9.09 6.27
C GLY A 90 1.39 -8.80 5.01
N GLY A 91 2.59 -8.24 5.19
CA GLY A 91 3.47 -7.79 4.11
C GLY A 91 3.05 -6.48 3.44
N MET A 92 2.00 -5.83 3.91
CA MET A 92 1.53 -4.56 3.34
C MET A 92 2.43 -3.40 3.80
N PRO A 93 2.93 -2.57 2.86
CA PRO A 93 3.58 -1.32 3.22
C PRO A 93 2.53 -0.27 3.60
N ILE A 94 2.78 0.45 4.68
CA ILE A 94 1.92 1.50 5.24
C ILE A 94 2.73 2.78 5.45
N ASN A 95 2.03 3.90 5.49
CA ASN A 95 2.56 5.18 5.95
C ASN A 95 1.74 5.60 7.18
N VAL A 96 2.43 6.04 8.21
CA VAL A 96 1.85 6.49 9.48
C VAL A 96 2.18 7.97 9.63
N THR A 97 1.19 8.74 10.06
CA THR A 97 1.32 10.14 10.46
C THR A 97 0.63 10.34 11.80
N THR A 98 1.24 11.10 12.69
CA THR A 98 0.80 11.34 14.07
C THR A 98 0.75 12.84 14.36
N ASP A 99 -0.03 13.28 15.36
CA ASP A 99 0.03 14.68 15.82
C ASP A 99 1.39 14.99 16.48
N SER A 100 2.05 13.98 17.08
CA SER A 100 3.33 14.15 17.78
C SER A 100 4.54 14.25 16.84
N GLY A 101 4.45 13.67 15.65
CA GLY A 101 5.53 13.57 14.67
C GLY A 101 6.62 12.55 15.01
N ILE A 102 6.51 11.79 16.11
CA ILE A 102 7.57 10.90 16.60
C ILE A 102 7.66 9.62 15.78
N ASN A 103 6.50 9.02 15.47
CA ASN A 103 6.39 7.75 14.75
C ASN A 103 5.90 7.95 13.30
N ASP A 104 6.13 9.14 12.76
CA ASP A 104 5.80 9.48 11.37
C ASP A 104 6.78 8.78 10.45
N GLY A 105 6.26 7.96 9.54
CA GLY A 105 7.16 7.13 8.75
C GLY A 105 6.49 6.13 7.85
N ASN A 106 7.35 5.34 7.23
CA ASN A 106 6.95 4.26 6.35
C ASN A 106 7.32 2.95 7.01
N TYR A 107 6.35 2.05 7.09
CA TYR A 107 6.49 0.77 7.76
C TYR A 107 5.93 -0.34 6.88
N THR A 108 6.25 -1.58 7.24
CA THR A 108 5.75 -2.79 6.60
C THR A 108 5.17 -3.68 7.67
N ILE A 109 3.90 -4.07 7.51
CA ILE A 109 3.28 -5.04 8.41
C ILE A 109 3.96 -6.40 8.19
N ALA A 110 4.33 -7.11 9.25
CA ALA A 110 4.90 -8.44 9.16
C ALA A 110 3.95 -9.41 8.43
N ALA A 111 4.48 -10.49 7.83
CA ALA A 111 3.68 -11.43 7.01
C ALA A 111 2.47 -12.03 7.75
N MET A 112 2.54 -12.16 9.07
CA MET A 112 1.44 -12.59 9.96
C MET A 112 1.15 -11.54 11.04
N GLY A 113 1.40 -10.27 10.74
CA GLY A 113 1.38 -9.19 11.71
C GLY A 113 0.02 -8.52 11.92
N VAL A 114 -1.08 -9.03 11.38
CA VAL A 114 -2.41 -8.40 11.54
C VAL A 114 -3.23 -9.18 12.56
N LEU A 115 -3.55 -8.54 13.67
CA LEU A 115 -4.50 -8.99 14.68
C LEU A 115 -5.57 -7.90 14.87
N ILE A 116 -6.68 -8.25 15.51
CA ILE A 116 -7.85 -7.36 15.64
C ILE A 116 -7.50 -5.99 16.26
N GLY A 117 -6.57 -5.96 17.21
CA GLY A 117 -6.10 -4.75 17.89
C GLY A 117 -4.63 -4.43 17.71
N ASP A 118 -3.85 -5.27 17.01
CA ASP A 118 -2.41 -5.08 16.83
C ASP A 118 -1.98 -5.23 15.37
N LEU A 119 -1.11 -4.33 14.93
CA LEU A 119 -0.25 -4.48 13.76
C LEU A 119 1.20 -4.69 14.21
N SER A 120 1.73 -5.89 14.03
CA SER A 120 3.16 -6.17 14.20
C SER A 120 3.92 -5.79 12.94
N LEU A 121 4.99 -5.02 13.09
CA LEU A 121 5.81 -4.54 11.98
C LEU A 121 6.92 -5.54 11.60
N SER A 122 7.52 -5.33 10.43
CA SER A 122 8.71 -6.05 9.98
C SER A 122 9.85 -5.90 10.99
N SER A 123 10.72 -6.90 11.10
CA SER A 123 11.89 -6.86 12.00
C SER A 123 12.89 -5.75 11.65
N THR A 124 12.83 -5.24 10.42
CA THR A 124 13.66 -4.13 9.93
C THR A 124 13.09 -2.76 10.29
N ASP A 125 11.82 -2.70 10.67
CA ASP A 125 11.15 -1.47 11.02
C ASP A 125 11.31 -1.19 12.52
N SER A 126 11.57 0.06 12.86
CA SER A 126 11.71 0.51 14.23
C SER A 126 10.82 1.72 14.48
N LEU A 127 10.23 1.78 15.68
CA LEU A 127 9.43 2.90 16.17
C LEU A 127 9.80 3.19 17.62
N THR A 128 9.37 4.33 18.14
CA THR A 128 9.52 4.70 19.54
C THR A 128 8.24 4.41 20.31
N THR A 129 8.34 3.81 21.49
CA THR A 129 7.18 3.56 22.36
C THR A 129 6.47 4.86 22.69
N GLU A 130 5.16 4.90 22.46
CA GLU A 130 4.33 6.08 22.63
C GLU A 130 2.89 5.67 22.98
N THR A 131 2.28 6.33 23.96
CA THR A 131 0.88 6.09 24.32
C THR A 131 -0.05 6.80 23.35
N ALA A 132 -1.32 6.36 23.27
CA ALA A 132 -2.29 7.01 22.38
C ALA A 132 -2.51 8.49 22.69
N ALA A 133 -2.46 8.87 23.97
CA ALA A 133 -2.56 10.27 24.38
C ALA A 133 -1.36 11.11 23.91
N ALA A 134 -0.15 10.53 23.91
CA ALA A 134 1.05 11.21 23.44
C ALA A 134 1.09 11.33 21.91
N ALA A 135 0.70 10.27 21.20
CA ALA A 135 0.66 10.25 19.74
C ALA A 135 -0.40 11.20 19.14
N GLY A 136 -1.50 11.44 19.88
CA GLY A 136 -2.62 12.26 19.43
C GLY A 136 -3.42 11.57 18.32
N LEU A 137 -3.81 12.30 17.27
CA LEU A 137 -4.46 11.72 16.10
C LEU A 137 -3.44 10.98 15.25
N VAL A 138 -3.65 9.68 15.08
CA VAL A 138 -2.86 8.83 14.21
C VAL A 138 -3.66 8.50 12.97
N THR A 139 -3.06 8.70 11.81
CA THR A 139 -3.62 8.31 10.52
C THR A 139 -2.70 7.32 9.83
N ILE A 140 -3.26 6.21 9.39
CA ILE A 140 -2.51 5.17 8.67
C ILE A 140 -3.07 5.05 7.27
N TYR A 141 -2.16 5.10 6.31
CA TYR A 141 -2.44 4.97 4.89
C TYR A 141 -1.80 3.72 4.36
N ARG A 142 -2.42 3.09 3.35
CA ARG A 142 -1.73 2.09 2.56
C ARG A 142 -0.72 2.76 1.65
N ARG A 143 0.43 2.13 1.43
CA ARG A 143 1.34 2.50 0.34
C ARG A 143 1.18 1.54 -0.82
N PHE A 144 1.27 2.09 -2.02
CA PHE A 144 1.32 1.34 -3.25
C PHE A 144 2.63 1.60 -3.97
N TYR A 145 3.06 0.55 -4.66
CA TYR A 145 4.08 0.66 -5.68
C TYR A 145 3.38 0.89 -7.01
N LYS A 146 3.58 2.05 -7.64
CA LYS A 146 3.21 2.21 -9.04
C LYS A 146 4.24 1.44 -9.87
N PRO A 147 3.86 0.43 -10.65
CA PRO A 147 4.76 -0.02 -11.70
C PRO A 147 5.00 1.17 -12.63
N ASN A 148 6.26 1.56 -12.90
CA ASN A 148 6.48 2.46 -14.04
C ASN A 148 5.97 1.71 -15.26
N VAL A 149 5.03 2.34 -15.95
CA VAL A 149 4.60 1.91 -17.27
C VAL A 149 5.71 2.35 -18.22
N THR A 150 6.80 1.58 -18.27
CA THR A 150 7.92 1.80 -19.20
C THR A 150 7.60 1.28 -20.61
N THR A 151 6.47 0.60 -20.76
CA THR A 151 6.02 0.00 -22.01
C THR A 151 4.88 0.80 -22.64
N GLY A 152 4.94 0.98 -23.95
CA GLY A 152 3.93 1.72 -24.71
C GLY A 152 2.53 1.12 -24.64
N CYS A 153 1.54 1.91 -25.07
CA CYS A 153 0.18 1.45 -25.21
C CYS A 153 0.13 0.30 -26.23
N PRO A 154 -0.39 -0.89 -25.88
CA PRO A 154 -0.47 -2.02 -26.80
C PRO A 154 -1.42 -1.79 -27.98
N PHE A 155 -2.26 -0.75 -27.93
CA PHE A 155 -3.18 -0.41 -29.01
C PHE A 155 -2.53 0.50 -30.06
N CYS A 156 -1.84 1.56 -29.65
CA CYS A 156 -1.24 2.54 -30.57
C CYS A 156 0.29 2.52 -30.61
N GLY A 157 0.96 1.62 -29.87
CA GLY A 157 2.41 1.46 -29.85
C GLY A 157 3.19 2.59 -29.19
N THR A 158 2.55 3.71 -28.85
CA THR A 158 3.22 4.87 -28.26
C THR A 158 3.68 4.58 -26.84
N LEU A 159 4.97 4.78 -26.57
CA LEU A 159 5.52 4.80 -25.21
C LEU A 159 4.74 5.81 -24.36
N ASN A 160 4.08 5.35 -23.31
CA ASN A 160 3.53 6.24 -22.27
C ASN A 160 4.68 6.74 -21.35
N SER A 161 5.87 6.98 -21.93
CA SER A 161 6.92 7.72 -21.26
C SER A 161 6.42 9.15 -21.12
N LYS A 162 6.06 9.54 -19.91
CA LYS A 162 5.82 10.95 -19.59
C LYS A 162 7.05 11.78 -19.97
N ASN A 163 6.83 12.88 -20.67
CA ASN A 163 7.38 14.17 -20.24
C ASN A 163 6.61 14.62 -18.99
#